data_AF-A0A932QNN5-F1
#
_entry.id   AF-A0A932QNN5-F1
#
_cell.length_a   1.000
_cell.length_b   1.000
_cell.length_c   1.000
_cell.angle_alpha   90.00
_cell.angle_beta   90.00
_cell.angle_gamma   90.00
#
_symmetry.space_group_name_H-M   'P 1'
#
loop_
_entity.id
_entity.type
_entity.pdbx_description
1 polymer ?
#
loop_
_entity_poly.entity_id
_entity_poly.type
_entity_poly.pdbx_seq_one_letter_code
_entity_poly.pdbx_strand_id
1 'polypeptide(L)'
;MNYVQRKFYFPEDMYAALSLQAKVDRVRITDLLRTYTERGLRKARKQKGKNAATGLLALVRLAEREGWGKGAPKDLARNHTKYAAEGAEADLQRIYDQHR
;
A
#
# COMPACT_ATOMS: atom_id res chain seq x y z
N MET A 1 -21.26 20.09 15.48
CA MET A 1 -21.09 19.29 14.24
C MET A 1 -20.86 20.30 13.11
N ASN A 2 -19.65 20.35 12.53
CA ASN A 2 -19.31 21.39 11.55
C ASN A 2 -19.66 20.91 10.14
N TYR A 3 -20.61 21.57 9.47
CA TYR A 3 -21.04 21.21 8.12
C TYR A 3 -20.25 22.01 7.10
N VAL A 4 -19.44 21.32 6.28
CA VAL A 4 -18.72 21.97 5.18
C VAL A 4 -19.58 21.87 3.93
N GLN A 5 -20.07 23.01 3.45
CA GLN A 5 -20.78 23.08 2.17
C GLN A 5 -19.76 23.13 1.03
N ARG A 6 -19.83 22.14 0.12
CA ARG A 6 -19.01 22.10 -1.09
C ARG A 6 -19.90 21.86 -2.29
N LYS A 7 -19.63 22.58 -3.38
CA LYS A 7 -20.30 22.39 -4.65
C LYS A 7 -19.45 21.46 -5.50
N PHE A 8 -20.08 20.47 -6.13
CA PHE A 8 -19.44 19.53 -7.03
C PHE A 8 -20.19 19.57 -8.35
N TYR A 9 -19.44 19.53 -9.44
CA TYR A 9 -20.03 19.32 -10.75
C TYR A 9 -20.10 17.82 -11.02
N PHE A 10 -21.29 17.35 -11.39
CA PHE A 10 -21.51 15.99 -11.86
C PHE A 10 -22.02 16.06 -13.30
N PRO A 11 -21.55 15.17 -14.18
CA PRO A 11 -22.21 14.89 -15.44
C PRO A 11 -23.71 14.59 -15.23
N GLU A 12 -24.57 15.01 -16.16
CA GLU A 12 -26.03 14.91 -16.01
C GLU A 12 -26.52 13.47 -15.83
N ASP A 13 -25.95 12.54 -16.58
CA ASP A 13 -26.19 11.11 -16.50
C ASP A 13 -25.87 10.55 -15.10
N MET A 14 -24.73 10.98 -14.53
CA MET A 14 -24.30 10.59 -13.20
C MET A 14 -25.22 11.14 -12.12
N TYR A 15 -25.66 12.40 -12.26
CA TYR A 15 -26.61 13.00 -11.33
C TYR A 15 -27.98 12.31 -11.39
N ALA A 16 -28.46 12.00 -12.59
CA ALA A 16 -29.72 11.28 -12.79
C ALA A 16 -29.68 9.90 -12.11
N ALA A 17 -28.61 9.13 -12.32
CA ALA A 17 -28.40 7.84 -11.68
C ALA A 17 -28.35 7.93 -10.14
N LEU A 18 -27.61 8.90 -9.60
CA LEU A 18 -27.54 9.14 -8.15
C LEU A 18 -28.91 9.54 -7.57
N SER A 19 -29.68 10.35 -8.30
CA SER A 19 -31.01 10.76 -7.86
C SER A 19 -31.98 9.57 -7.83
N LEU A 20 -31.91 8.69 -8.83
CA LEU A 20 -32.74 7.49 -8.91
C LEU A 20 -32.40 6.54 -7.76
N GLN A 21 -31.11 6.30 -7.53
CA GLN A 21 -30.65 5.44 -6.44
C GLN A 21 -31.09 5.97 -5.07
N ALA A 22 -30.96 7.27 -4.84
CA ALA A 22 -31.40 7.89 -3.58
C ALA A 22 -32.91 7.73 -3.34
N LYS A 23 -33.73 7.78 -4.41
CA LYS A 23 -35.17 7.52 -4.33
C LYS A 23 -35.47 6.07 -3.97
N VAL A 24 -34.78 5.12 -4.60
CA VAL A 24 -34.92 3.67 -4.31
C VAL A 24 -34.58 3.39 -2.86
N ASP A 25 -33.46 3.94 -2.37
CA ASP A 25 -32.96 3.73 -1.02
C ASP A 25 -33.68 4.58 0.04
N ARG A 26 -34.61 5.46 -0.36
CA ARG A 26 -35.34 6.42 0.50
C ARG A 26 -34.43 7.29 1.37
N VAL A 27 -33.29 7.69 0.84
CA VAL A 27 -32.31 8.57 1.52
C VAL A 27 -32.10 9.86 0.73
N ARG A 28 -31.51 10.87 1.38
CA ARG A 28 -31.10 12.09 0.67
C ARG A 28 -29.88 11.79 -0.21
N ILE A 29 -29.81 12.42 -1.38
CA ILE A 29 -28.66 12.31 -2.29
C ILE A 29 -27.34 12.62 -1.57
N THR A 30 -27.34 13.59 -0.65
CA THR A 30 -26.17 13.95 0.15
C THR A 30 -25.69 12.83 1.07
N ASP A 31 -26.61 12.05 1.64
CA ASP A 31 -26.28 10.93 2.53
C ASP A 31 -25.76 9.73 1.74
N LEU A 32 -26.32 9.52 0.53
CA LEU A 32 -25.82 8.56 -0.44
C LEU A 32 -24.38 8.91 -0.88
N LEU A 33 -24.13 10.17 -1.22
CA LEU A 33 -22.79 10.67 -1.58
C LEU A 33 -21.79 10.50 -0.42
N ARG A 34 -22.20 10.82 0.81
CA ARG A 34 -21.37 10.59 2.01
C ARG A 34 -21.02 9.12 2.17
N THR A 35 -21.99 8.23 2.01
CA THR A 35 -21.79 6.78 2.11
C THR A 35 -20.81 6.27 1.06
N TYR A 36 -20.94 6.70 -0.21
CA TYR A 36 -20.02 6.27 -1.26
C TYR A 36 -18.60 6.83 -1.06
N THR A 37 -18.47 8.10 -0.69
CA THR A 37 -17.16 8.70 -0.39
C THR A 37 -16.47 8.01 0.78
N GLU A 38 -17.18 7.70 1.86
CA GLU A 38 -16.63 6.95 2.99
C GLU A 38 -16.18 5.54 2.59
N ARG A 39 -17.00 4.82 1.81
CA ARG A 39 -16.64 3.49 1.29
C ARG A 39 -15.41 3.56 0.40
N GLY A 40 -15.33 4.55 -0.48
CA GLY A 40 -14.18 4.81 -1.34
C GLY A 40 -12.90 5.08 -0.54
N LEU A 41 -12.98 5.96 0.46
CA LEU A 41 -11.86 6.28 1.34
C LEU A 41 -11.41 5.08 2.18
N ARG A 42 -12.33 4.24 2.67
CA ARG A 42 -11.98 3.01 3.38
C ARG A 42 -11.27 2.01 2.47
N LYS A 43 -11.72 1.84 1.22
CA LYS A 43 -11.03 1.01 0.22
C LYS A 43 -9.63 1.55 -0.08
N ALA A 44 -9.51 2.87 -0.31
CA ALA A 44 -8.23 3.52 -0.56
C ALA A 44 -7.27 3.38 0.63
N ARG A 45 -7.76 3.51 1.87
CA ARG A 45 -6.96 3.27 3.09
C ARG A 45 -6.51 1.82 3.23
N LYS A 46 -7.37 0.85 2.90
CA LYS A 46 -6.98 -0.58 2.89
C LYS A 46 -5.94 -0.88 1.82
N GLN A 47 -6.04 -0.27 0.64
CA GLN A 47 -5.06 -0.43 -0.45
C GLN A 47 -3.73 0.27 -0.15
N LYS A 48 -3.76 1.46 0.46
CA LYS A 48 -2.56 2.14 1.00
C LYS A 48 -2.05 1.51 2.31
N GLY A 49 -2.81 0.58 2.89
CA GLY A 49 -2.56 -0.09 4.16
C GLY A 49 -1.57 -1.26 4.09
N LYS A 50 -0.77 -1.39 3.02
CA LYS A 50 0.56 -2.00 3.16
C LYS A 50 1.43 -1.01 3.94
N ASN A 51 1.14 -0.87 5.24
CA ASN A 51 1.87 0.00 6.15
C ASN A 51 3.37 -0.34 6.03
N ALA A 52 4.22 0.66 5.79
CA ALA A 52 5.67 0.46 5.79
C ALA A 52 6.11 -0.25 7.08
N ALA A 53 5.45 0.04 8.21
CA ALA A 53 5.64 -0.67 9.48
C ALA A 53 5.34 -2.18 9.40
N THR A 54 4.24 -2.61 8.77
CA THR A 54 3.96 -4.04 8.54
C THR A 54 4.95 -4.69 7.57
N GLY A 55 5.42 -3.94 6.57
CA GLY A 55 6.49 -4.40 5.66
C GLY A 55 7.81 -4.61 6.40
N LEU A 56 8.21 -3.65 7.23
CA LEU A 56 9.40 -3.74 8.09
C LEU A 56 9.30 -4.90 9.08
N LEU A 57 8.14 -5.10 9.70
CA LEU A 57 7.91 -6.19 10.64
C LEU A 57 7.97 -7.56 9.97
N ALA A 58 7.51 -7.66 8.71
CA ALA A 58 7.66 -8.87 7.91
C ALA A 58 9.13 -9.14 7.54
N LEU A 59 9.90 -8.10 7.19
CA LEU A 59 11.34 -8.21 6.92
C LEU A 59 12.14 -8.63 8.16
N VAL A 60 11.82 -8.09 9.34
CA VAL A 60 12.47 -8.49 10.60
C VAL A 60 12.20 -9.96 10.91
N ARG A 61 10.96 -10.43 10.77
CA ARG A 61 10.63 -11.85 10.98
C ARG A 61 11.33 -12.77 9.98
N LEU A 62 11.50 -12.32 8.73
CA LEU A 62 12.26 -13.05 7.73
C LEU A 62 13.73 -13.13 8.13
N ALA A 63 14.32 -12.01 8.56
CA ALA A 63 15.69 -11.94 9.03
C ALA A 63 15.95 -12.85 10.25
N GLU A 64 14.99 -12.98 11.17
CA GLU A 64 15.07 -13.90 12.31
C GLU A 64 15.04 -15.37 11.87
N ARG A 65 14.17 -15.73 10.91
CA ARG A 65 14.07 -17.10 10.36
C ARG A 65 15.33 -17.51 9.60
N GLU A 66 15.86 -16.62 8.79
CA GLU A 66 17.05 -16.82 7.97
C GLU A 66 18.35 -16.59 8.76
N GLY A 67 18.25 -16.29 10.07
CA GLY A 67 19.40 -16.16 10.96
C GLY A 67 20.30 -14.96 10.68
N TRP A 68 19.83 -13.94 9.94
CA TRP A 68 20.61 -12.77 9.54
C TRP A 68 21.23 -12.05 10.76
N GLY A 69 20.55 -12.04 11.90
CA GLY A 69 21.02 -11.35 13.11
C GLY A 69 22.33 -11.87 13.73
N LYS A 70 22.77 -13.10 13.42
CA LYS A 70 23.99 -13.68 14.02
C LYS A 70 25.26 -13.48 13.18
N GLY A 71 25.14 -12.93 11.97
CA GLY A 71 26.26 -12.66 11.07
C GLY A 71 26.13 -11.39 10.23
N ALA A 72 25.04 -10.62 10.40
CA ALA A 72 24.83 -9.38 9.68
C ALA A 72 25.94 -8.36 10.00
N PRO A 73 26.55 -7.74 8.98
CA PRO A 73 27.50 -6.66 9.19
C PRO A 73 26.85 -5.53 9.99
N LYS A 74 27.46 -5.16 11.12
CA LYS A 74 26.95 -4.10 12.01
C LYS A 74 26.87 -2.73 11.33
N ASP A 75 27.60 -2.57 10.24
CA ASP A 75 27.72 -1.36 9.42
C ASP A 75 26.89 -1.41 8.12
N LEU A 76 26.00 -2.41 7.97
CA LEU A 76 25.20 -2.62 6.76
C LEU A 76 24.46 -1.34 6.32
N ALA A 77 23.95 -0.54 7.26
CA ALA A 77 23.27 0.71 6.93
C ALA A 77 24.18 1.72 6.19
N ARG A 78 25.47 1.77 6.53
CA ARG A 78 26.44 2.69 5.92
C ARG A 78 27.07 2.11 4.66
N ASN A 79 27.30 0.80 4.64
CA ASN A 79 28.05 0.11 3.59
C ASN A 79 27.17 -0.79 2.70
N HIS A 80 25.85 -0.57 2.67
CA HIS A 80 24.89 -1.37 1.91
C HIS A 80 25.27 -1.56 0.44
N THR A 81 25.81 -0.52 -0.21
CA THR A 81 26.25 -0.59 -1.61
C THR A 81 27.41 -1.57 -1.82
N LYS A 82 28.38 -1.60 -0.90
CA LYS A 82 29.53 -2.50 -0.97
C LYS A 82 29.07 -3.96 -0.86
N TYR A 83 28.26 -4.26 0.16
CA TYR A 83 27.75 -5.62 0.36
C TYR A 83 26.80 -6.08 -0.76
N ALA A 84 26.06 -5.16 -1.38
CA ALA A 84 25.25 -5.47 -2.55
C ALA A 84 26.11 -5.86 -3.77
N ALA A 85 27.24 -5.16 -3.98
CA ALA A 85 28.18 -5.50 -5.04
C ALA A 85 28.87 -6.85 -4.79
N GLU A 86 29.39 -7.08 -3.59
CA GLU A 86 30.02 -8.35 -3.20
C GLU A 86 29.04 -9.53 -3.33
N GLY A 87 27.78 -9.34 -2.95
CA GLY A 87 26.73 -10.36 -3.11
C GLY A 87 26.43 -10.68 -4.58
N ALA A 88 26.40 -9.66 -5.44
CA ALA A 88 26.16 -9.85 -6.88
C ALA A 88 27.32 -10.60 -7.55
N GLU A 89 28.57 -10.29 -7.20
CA GLU A 89 29.75 -10.99 -7.71
C GLU A 89 29.77 -12.47 -7.27
N ALA A 90 29.47 -12.73 -5.99
CA ALA A 90 29.38 -14.09 -5.48
C ALA A 90 28.29 -14.92 -6.18
N ASP A 91 27.14 -14.30 -6.49
CA ASP A 91 26.05 -14.99 -7.17
C ASP A 91 26.37 -15.25 -8.66
N LEU A 92 27.05 -14.32 -9.33
CA LEU A 92 27.56 -14.53 -10.69
C LEU A 92 28.58 -15.68 -10.73
N GLN A 93 29.49 -15.73 -9.75
CA GLN A 93 30.46 -16.81 -9.64
C GLN A 93 29.76 -18.16 -9.40
N ARG A 94 28.75 -18.20 -8.51
CA ARG A 94 27.96 -19.41 -8.25
C ARG A 94 27.23 -19.90 -9.50
N ILE A 95 26.62 -19.00 -10.27
CA ILE A 95 25.94 -19.34 -11.53
C ILE A 95 26.96 -19.91 -12.53
N TYR A 96 28.13 -19.30 -12.64
CA TYR A 96 29.19 -19.78 -13.52
C TYR A 96 29.68 -21.18 -13.13
N ASP A 97 29.89 -21.43 -11.84
CA ASP A 97 30.33 -22.73 -11.32
C ASP A 97 29.26 -23.83 -11.45
N GLN A 98 27.97 -23.47 -11.42
CA GLN A 98 26.85 -24.42 -11.61
C GLN A 98 26.62 -24.83 -13.08
N HIS A 99 27.09 -24.04 -14.04
CA HIS A 99 26.90 -24.27 -15.48
C HIS A 99 28.19 -24.70 -16.19
N ARG A 100 29.20 -25.12 -15.44
CA ARG A 100 30.45 -25.72 -15.92
C ARG A 100 30.42 -27.24 -15.80
#